data_AF-A0A6I9QF48-F1
#
_entry.id   AF-A0A6I9QF48-F1
#
_cell.length_a   1.000
_cell.length_b   1.000
_cell.length_c   1.000
_cell.angle_alpha   90.00
_cell.angle_beta   90.00
_cell.angle_gamma   90.00
#
_symmetry.space_group_name_H-M   'P 1'
#
loop_
_entity.id
_entity.type
_entity.pdbx_description
1 polymer ?
#
loop_
_entity_poly.entity_id
_entity_poly.type
_entity_poly.pdbx_seq_one_letter_code
_entity_poly.pdbx_strand_id
1 'polypeptide(L)'
;MEKPLSEQEPAVGESSGSCSNPNPIPGSIAAMDDFDWASFRDDDIMQQHSAIRAEEAAKVPFVGDKEPLSSLAAEFQSGNPILQEKIKLLGEQYGALRRTRGDGNCFYRSFMFSYLEHILESQDKAEVDRIVENIEQCKKTLQGLGYVDFTFEDFFSVFIEQLESVVQGNETSISHEELLQRSRDQMISDYVVMFFRFVTSGEIRKRAEFFEPFIAGLTNSTVDQFCKASVEPMGEESDHVHITALSDALGVPIRVVYLDRSSCDSGTLNINHHDFVPGSNSPQEGAAQNSDANTTPFVTLLYRPGHYEILYPK
;
A
#
# COMPACT_ATOMS: atom_id res chain seq x y z
N MET A 1 31.26 -17.34 -56.33
CA MET A 1 31.04 -17.97 -57.64
C MET A 1 29.83 -18.87 -57.48
N GLU A 2 28.72 -18.76 -58.19
CA GLU A 2 28.18 -17.87 -59.22
C GLU A 2 26.70 -18.33 -59.35
N LYS A 3 25.74 -17.40 -59.48
CA LYS A 3 24.42 -17.62 -60.13
C LYS A 3 24.67 -17.95 -61.64
N PRO A 4 23.71 -18.32 -62.54
CA PRO A 4 22.30 -17.88 -62.59
C PRO A 4 21.26 -18.73 -63.41
N LEU A 5 20.04 -18.15 -63.59
CA LEU A 5 19.14 -18.13 -64.79
C LEU A 5 18.40 -19.45 -65.18
N SER A 6 17.14 -19.49 -65.69
CA SER A 6 16.34 -18.50 -66.45
C SER A 6 14.83 -18.84 -66.48
N GLU A 7 14.03 -17.81 -66.79
CA GLU A 7 12.59 -17.74 -67.08
C GLU A 7 12.13 -18.46 -68.37
N GLN A 8 10.82 -18.77 -68.49
CA GLN A 8 9.97 -18.45 -69.67
C GLN A 8 8.48 -18.93 -69.52
N GLU A 9 7.54 -17.99 -69.64
CA GLU A 9 6.13 -18.13 -70.10
C GLU A 9 6.08 -18.25 -71.66
N PRO A 10 4.95 -18.41 -72.44
CA PRO A 10 3.53 -18.03 -72.17
C PRO A 10 2.37 -18.82 -72.87
N ALA A 11 1.14 -18.31 -72.63
CA ALA A 11 -0.05 -18.15 -73.51
C ALA A 11 -1.01 -19.33 -73.89
N VAL A 12 -2.28 -19.28 -73.45
CA VAL A 12 -3.56 -18.78 -74.07
C VAL A 12 -4.26 -19.77 -75.04
N GLY A 13 -5.53 -20.07 -74.74
CA GLY A 13 -6.53 -20.62 -75.67
C GLY A 13 -7.96 -20.28 -75.25
N GLU A 14 -8.69 -19.58 -76.12
CA GLU A 14 -10.04 -19.02 -75.94
C GLU A 14 -11.21 -19.95 -76.38
N SER A 15 -12.43 -19.51 -75.99
CA SER A 15 -13.75 -19.76 -76.61
C SER A 15 -14.52 -21.00 -76.11
N SER A 16 -15.85 -21.06 -76.02
CA SER A 16 -16.99 -20.13 -76.10
C SER A 16 -18.27 -20.95 -75.82
N GLY A 17 -19.37 -20.36 -75.32
CA GLY A 17 -20.72 -20.96 -75.49
C GLY A 17 -21.71 -21.00 -74.30
N SER A 18 -22.44 -19.89 -74.09
CA SER A 18 -23.91 -19.76 -73.92
C SER A 18 -24.78 -20.76 -73.09
N CYS A 19 -25.29 -20.24 -71.96
CA CYS A 19 -26.66 -20.24 -71.39
C CYS A 19 -27.45 -21.54 -71.11
N SER A 20 -27.81 -21.75 -69.82
CA SER A 20 -29.18 -22.07 -69.30
C SER A 20 -29.19 -22.06 -67.75
N ASN A 21 -30.05 -21.22 -67.14
CA ASN A 21 -30.35 -21.17 -65.68
C ASN A 21 -31.33 -22.31 -65.30
N PRO A 22 -31.43 -22.81 -64.02
CA PRO A 22 -31.89 -21.99 -62.90
C PRO A 22 -31.33 -22.31 -61.48
N ASN A 23 -31.49 -21.33 -60.58
CA ASN A 23 -31.20 -21.37 -59.14
C ASN A 23 -31.89 -22.52 -58.37
N PRO A 24 -31.30 -22.91 -57.22
CA PRO A 24 -32.03 -23.01 -55.96
C PRO A 24 -31.39 -22.15 -54.85
N ILE A 25 -32.24 -21.50 -54.05
CA ILE A 25 -31.94 -20.79 -52.79
C ILE A 25 -32.00 -21.80 -51.60
N PRO A 26 -31.67 -21.45 -50.35
CA PRO A 26 -30.35 -21.37 -49.71
C PRO A 26 -30.17 -22.43 -48.61
N GLY A 27 -28.98 -23.04 -48.53
CA GLY A 27 -28.56 -23.83 -47.36
C GLY A 27 -27.68 -23.00 -46.44
N SER A 28 -28.25 -22.60 -45.30
CA SER A 28 -27.63 -22.02 -44.09
C SER A 28 -26.09 -22.01 -44.03
N ILE A 29 -25.47 -20.86 -44.29
CA ILE A 29 -24.15 -20.57 -43.72
C ILE A 29 -24.42 -20.23 -42.26
N ALA A 30 -24.06 -21.13 -41.35
CA ALA A 30 -23.99 -20.80 -39.93
C ALA A 30 -23.01 -19.62 -39.80
N ALA A 31 -23.55 -18.46 -39.43
CA ALA A 31 -22.74 -17.36 -38.95
C ALA A 31 -21.92 -17.89 -37.77
N MET A 32 -20.59 -17.76 -37.85
CA MET A 32 -19.78 -17.76 -36.64
C MET A 32 -20.21 -16.52 -35.87
N ASP A 33 -21.13 -16.73 -34.93
CA ASP A 33 -21.68 -15.73 -34.04
C ASP A 33 -20.56 -14.89 -33.43
N ASP A 34 -20.82 -13.58 -33.46
CA ASP A 34 -20.25 -12.51 -32.65
C ASP A 34 -19.26 -12.96 -31.57
N PHE A 35 -17.96 -12.82 -31.87
CA PHE A 35 -16.99 -12.56 -30.80
C PHE A 35 -17.19 -11.11 -30.35
N ASP A 36 -18.12 -10.94 -29.41
CA ASP A 36 -18.46 -9.67 -28.79
C ASP A 36 -17.26 -9.14 -27.99
N TRP A 37 -16.44 -8.30 -28.62
CA TRP A 37 -15.37 -7.58 -27.94
C TRP A 37 -15.91 -6.59 -26.87
N ALA A 38 -17.22 -6.35 -26.79
CA ALA A 38 -17.85 -5.56 -25.72
C ALA A 38 -18.12 -6.37 -24.44
N SER A 39 -17.83 -7.67 -24.42
CA SER A 39 -18.05 -8.56 -23.27
C SER A 39 -16.91 -8.54 -22.24
N PHE A 40 -15.78 -7.88 -22.49
CA PHE A 40 -14.77 -7.64 -21.46
C PHE A 40 -14.91 -6.20 -21.00
N ARG A 41 -15.72 -5.97 -19.96
CA ARG A 41 -15.72 -4.66 -19.32
C ARG A 41 -14.36 -4.47 -18.65
N ASP A 42 -13.80 -3.26 -18.72
CA ASP A 42 -12.54 -2.95 -18.03
C ASP A 42 -12.59 -3.35 -16.55
N ASP A 43 -13.79 -3.32 -15.94
CA ASP A 43 -14.07 -3.82 -14.59
C ASP A 43 -13.77 -5.31 -14.40
N ASP A 44 -14.10 -6.16 -15.37
CA ASP A 44 -13.88 -7.61 -15.29
C ASP A 44 -12.37 -7.93 -15.35
N ILE A 45 -11.63 -7.16 -16.17
CA ILE A 45 -10.16 -7.26 -16.27
C ILE A 45 -9.50 -6.79 -14.98
N MET A 46 -9.97 -5.67 -14.40
CA MET A 46 -9.49 -5.16 -13.12
C MET A 46 -9.75 -6.16 -11.98
N GLN A 47 -10.95 -6.75 -11.93
CA GLN A 47 -11.29 -7.78 -10.94
C GLN A 47 -10.42 -9.01 -11.08
N GLN A 48 -10.20 -9.50 -12.31
CA GLN A 48 -9.34 -10.66 -12.55
C GLN A 48 -7.89 -10.39 -12.12
N HIS A 49 -7.35 -9.23 -12.45
CA HIS A 49 -6.00 -8.84 -12.06
C HIS A 49 -5.85 -8.68 -10.54
N SER A 50 -6.86 -8.11 -9.87
CA SER A 50 -6.93 -8.04 -8.41
C SER A 50 -6.97 -9.44 -7.78
N ALA A 51 -7.78 -10.35 -8.32
CA ALA A 51 -7.89 -11.72 -7.82
C ALA A 51 -6.57 -12.50 -7.94
N ILE A 52 -5.86 -12.38 -9.07
CA ILE A 52 -4.54 -13.01 -9.27
C ILE A 52 -3.53 -12.48 -8.24
N ARG A 53 -3.47 -11.16 -8.06
CA ARG A 53 -2.58 -10.54 -7.06
C ARG A 53 -2.90 -11.02 -5.64
N ALA A 54 -4.18 -11.12 -5.29
CA ALA A 54 -4.61 -11.61 -3.98
C ALA A 54 -4.20 -13.09 -3.76
N GLU A 55 -4.32 -13.94 -4.78
CA GLU A 55 -3.90 -15.35 -4.69
C GLU A 55 -2.37 -15.49 -4.53
N GLU A 56 -1.58 -14.69 -5.25
CA GLU A 56 -0.13 -14.66 -5.09
C GLU A 56 0.28 -14.11 -3.72
N ALA A 57 -0.37 -13.04 -3.28
CA ALA A 57 -0.13 -12.44 -1.98
C ALA A 57 -0.42 -13.41 -0.83
N ALA A 58 -1.47 -14.25 -0.95
CA ALA A 58 -1.83 -15.25 0.06
C ALA A 58 -0.72 -16.26 0.37
N LYS A 59 0.24 -16.46 -0.54
CA LYS A 59 1.40 -17.35 -0.36
C LYS A 59 2.48 -16.78 0.56
N VAL A 60 2.47 -15.46 0.76
CA VAL A 60 3.45 -14.73 1.58
C VAL A 60 2.79 -14.39 2.91
N PRO A 61 3.39 -14.58 4.10
CA PRO A 61 2.75 -14.17 5.36
C PRO A 61 2.46 -12.65 5.39
N PHE A 62 1.48 -12.21 6.17
CA PHE A 62 1.17 -10.77 6.31
C PHE A 62 2.38 -9.94 6.73
N VAL A 63 3.20 -10.50 7.62
CA VAL A 63 4.45 -9.92 8.11
C VAL A 63 5.55 -10.96 7.97
N GLY A 64 6.60 -10.65 7.21
CA GLY A 64 7.75 -11.51 6.97
C GLY A 64 8.69 -11.62 8.16
N ASP A 65 9.75 -12.41 8.02
CA ASP A 65 10.84 -12.43 8.98
C ASP A 65 11.77 -11.21 8.80
N LYS A 66 12.62 -10.95 9.79
CA LYS A 66 13.64 -9.88 9.69
C LYS A 66 14.75 -10.36 8.76
N GLU A 67 15.07 -9.54 7.76
CA GLU A 67 16.01 -9.89 6.70
C GLU A 67 17.12 -8.87 6.56
N PRO A 68 18.35 -9.29 6.18
CA PRO A 68 19.41 -8.34 5.86
C PRO A 68 19.08 -7.54 4.60
N LEU A 69 19.55 -6.28 4.53
CA LEU A 69 19.37 -5.44 3.32
C LEU A 69 19.98 -6.07 2.05
N SER A 70 20.90 -7.04 2.18
CA SER A 70 21.41 -7.80 1.05
C SER A 70 20.31 -8.57 0.30
N SER A 71 19.24 -9.00 0.99
CA SER A 71 18.09 -9.62 0.33
C SER A 71 17.40 -8.65 -0.63
N LEU A 72 17.25 -7.39 -0.22
CA LEU A 72 16.71 -6.33 -1.10
C LEU A 72 17.67 -6.04 -2.26
N ALA A 73 18.98 -5.98 -2.01
CA ALA A 73 19.97 -5.78 -3.09
C ALA A 73 19.92 -6.90 -4.14
N ALA A 74 19.71 -8.16 -3.72
CA ALA A 74 19.61 -9.30 -4.62
C ALA A 74 18.39 -9.19 -5.58
N GLU A 75 17.25 -8.66 -5.11
CA GLU A 75 16.08 -8.40 -5.97
C GLU A 75 16.39 -7.44 -7.13
N PHE A 76 17.27 -6.47 -6.88
CA PHE A 76 17.60 -5.41 -7.85
C PHE A 76 18.95 -5.61 -8.55
N GLN A 77 19.58 -6.79 -8.43
CA GLN A 77 20.91 -7.06 -9.00
C GLN A 77 20.93 -6.87 -10.54
N SER A 78 19.86 -7.25 -11.22
CA SER A 78 19.65 -7.04 -12.66
C SER A 78 18.78 -5.81 -12.96
N GLY A 79 18.50 -5.00 -11.94
CA GLY A 79 17.59 -3.85 -11.99
C GLY A 79 18.29 -2.54 -12.36
N ASN A 80 17.58 -1.42 -12.16
CA ASN A 80 18.07 -0.09 -12.49
C ASN A 80 19.31 0.30 -11.64
N PRO A 81 20.41 0.80 -12.23
CA PRO A 81 21.62 1.18 -11.49
C PRO A 81 21.41 2.24 -10.39
N ILE A 82 20.46 3.17 -10.58
CA ILE A 82 20.10 4.18 -9.56
C ILE A 82 19.53 3.49 -8.32
N LEU A 83 18.64 2.52 -8.51
CA LEU A 83 18.06 1.75 -7.40
C LEU A 83 19.13 0.92 -6.69
N GLN A 84 20.07 0.33 -7.42
CA GLN A 84 21.18 -0.42 -6.83
C GLN A 84 22.06 0.46 -5.94
N GLU A 85 22.46 1.64 -6.41
CA GLU A 85 23.27 2.57 -5.59
C GLU A 85 22.46 3.11 -4.40
N LYS A 86 21.17 3.41 -4.59
CA LYS A 86 20.28 3.79 -3.48
C LYS A 86 20.19 2.69 -2.42
N ILE A 87 20.01 1.42 -2.80
CA ILE A 87 19.99 0.30 -1.85
C ILE A 87 21.32 0.16 -1.12
N LYS A 88 22.45 0.41 -1.80
CA LYS A 88 23.76 0.43 -1.16
C LYS A 88 23.88 1.54 -0.12
N LEU A 89 23.46 2.77 -0.43
CA LEU A 89 23.38 3.89 0.52
C LEU A 89 22.42 3.61 1.68
N LEU A 90 21.28 2.96 1.39
CA LEU A 90 20.33 2.52 2.41
C LEU A 90 20.99 1.55 3.39
N GLY A 91 21.79 0.61 2.87
CA GLY A 91 22.58 -0.33 3.65
C GLY A 91 23.69 0.30 4.50
N GLU A 92 24.01 1.59 4.33
CA GLU A 92 24.91 2.32 5.24
C GLU A 92 24.20 2.69 6.55
N GLN A 93 22.91 3.06 6.48
CA GLN A 93 22.10 3.56 7.59
C GLN A 93 21.21 2.49 8.25
N TYR A 94 20.79 1.47 7.49
CA TYR A 94 19.85 0.43 7.93
C TYR A 94 20.50 -0.95 7.92
N GLY A 95 20.21 -1.75 8.94
CA GLY A 95 20.78 -3.08 9.14
C GLY A 95 19.89 -4.22 8.63
N ALA A 96 18.57 -4.03 8.70
CA ALA A 96 17.59 -5.01 8.26
C ALA A 96 16.33 -4.38 7.68
N LEU A 97 15.54 -5.18 6.97
CA LEU A 97 14.17 -4.88 6.59
C LEU A 97 13.24 -6.01 7.03
N ARG A 98 11.93 -5.76 7.07
CA ARG A 98 10.91 -6.78 7.19
C ARG A 98 9.80 -6.49 6.20
N ARG A 99 9.50 -7.47 5.34
CA ARG A 99 8.47 -7.33 4.31
C ARG A 99 7.08 -7.45 4.89
N THR A 100 6.11 -6.78 4.27
CA THR A 100 4.70 -7.06 4.51
C THR A 100 4.05 -7.59 3.22
N ARG A 101 2.89 -8.24 3.35
CA ARG A 101 2.16 -8.72 2.18
C ARG A 101 1.64 -7.53 1.35
N GLY A 102 1.80 -7.60 0.03
CA GLY A 102 1.25 -6.63 -0.92
C GLY A 102 -0.25 -6.88 -1.18
N ASP A 103 -1.09 -6.67 -0.17
CA ASP A 103 -2.55 -6.89 -0.24
C ASP A 103 -3.34 -5.57 -0.11
N GLY A 104 -2.69 -4.43 -0.34
CA GLY A 104 -3.24 -3.09 -0.14
C GLY A 104 -3.25 -2.60 1.31
N ASN A 105 -2.95 -3.44 2.30
CA ASN A 105 -2.91 -3.06 3.72
C ASN A 105 -1.49 -2.82 4.25
N CYS A 106 -0.47 -2.90 3.38
CA CYS A 106 0.95 -2.92 3.75
C CYS A 106 1.38 -1.73 4.63
N PHE A 107 0.84 -0.52 4.43
CA PHE A 107 1.12 0.63 5.31
C PHE A 107 0.67 0.36 6.75
N TYR A 108 -0.63 0.11 6.96
CA TYR A 108 -1.20 -0.15 8.28
C TYR A 108 -0.58 -1.39 8.94
N ARG A 109 -0.29 -2.44 8.15
CA ARG A 109 0.35 -3.66 8.62
C ARG A 109 1.79 -3.43 9.07
N SER A 110 2.54 -2.63 8.32
CA SER A 110 3.91 -2.25 8.66
C SER A 110 3.94 -1.35 9.90
N PHE A 111 3.02 -0.38 9.98
CA PHE A 111 2.86 0.48 11.16
C PHE A 111 2.52 -0.34 12.40
N MET A 112 1.52 -1.23 12.30
CA MET A 112 1.10 -2.15 13.37
C MET A 112 2.30 -2.86 13.99
N PHE A 113 3.04 -3.59 13.17
CA PHE A 113 4.13 -4.43 13.65
C PHE A 113 5.29 -3.58 14.15
N SER A 114 5.68 -2.53 13.43
CA SER A 114 6.78 -1.65 13.82
C SER A 114 6.49 -0.95 15.16
N TYR A 115 5.26 -0.51 15.39
CA TYR A 115 4.86 0.14 16.63
C TYR A 115 4.84 -0.85 17.80
N LEU A 116 4.17 -2.00 17.65
CA LEU A 116 4.09 -3.01 18.70
C LEU A 116 5.46 -3.63 19.03
N GLU A 117 6.31 -3.86 18.03
CA GLU A 117 7.70 -4.33 18.22
C GLU A 117 8.52 -3.27 18.98
N HIS A 118 8.35 -1.98 18.66
CA HIS A 118 9.00 -0.91 19.41
C HIS A 118 8.60 -0.89 20.88
N ILE A 119 7.31 -1.00 21.21
CA ILE A 119 6.85 -1.07 22.60
C ILE A 119 7.36 -2.34 23.28
N LEU A 120 7.36 -3.48 22.58
CA LEU A 120 7.88 -4.74 23.10
C LEU A 120 9.36 -4.64 23.48
N GLU A 121 10.18 -4.00 22.64
CA GLU A 121 11.62 -3.87 22.86
C GLU A 121 11.98 -2.78 23.89
N SER A 122 11.31 -1.62 23.82
CA SER A 122 11.59 -0.47 24.67
C SER A 122 10.96 -0.56 26.06
N GLN A 123 9.82 -1.27 26.17
CA GLN A 123 8.97 -1.29 27.36
C GLN A 123 8.55 0.12 27.81
N ASP A 124 8.35 1.03 26.87
CA ASP A 124 7.96 2.42 27.13
C ASP A 124 6.49 2.51 27.57
N LYS A 125 6.27 2.42 28.88
CA LYS A 125 4.93 2.54 29.49
C LYS A 125 4.34 3.94 29.36
N ALA A 126 5.18 4.98 29.29
CA ALA A 126 4.69 6.35 29.14
C ALA A 126 4.10 6.56 27.74
N GLU A 127 4.73 5.99 26.71
CA GLU A 127 4.18 5.97 25.36
C GLU A 127 2.87 5.15 25.27
N VAL A 128 2.79 4.01 25.98
CA VAL A 128 1.55 3.22 26.08
C VAL A 128 0.42 4.03 26.71
N ASP A 129 0.66 4.68 27.85
CA ASP A 129 -0.35 5.51 28.52
C ASP A 129 -0.79 6.66 27.59
N ARG A 130 0.16 7.33 26.93
CA ARG A 130 -0.10 8.43 25.99
C ARG A 130 -0.94 7.98 24.79
N ILE A 131 -0.61 6.86 24.15
CA ILE A 131 -1.37 6.41 22.98
C ILE A 131 -2.78 5.95 23.39
N VAL A 132 -2.97 5.34 24.57
CA VAL A 132 -4.29 4.94 25.06
C VAL A 132 -5.22 6.15 25.22
N GLU A 133 -4.70 7.27 25.72
CA GLU A 133 -5.46 8.54 25.77
C GLU A 133 -5.87 9.01 24.36
N ASN A 134 -4.96 8.93 23.39
CA ASN A 134 -5.25 9.30 22.00
C ASN A 134 -6.26 8.35 21.34
N ILE A 135 -6.19 7.05 21.60
CA ILE A 135 -7.14 6.06 21.11
C ILE A 135 -8.55 6.39 21.62
N GLU A 136 -8.69 6.73 22.90
CA GLU A 136 -9.97 7.15 23.48
C GLU A 136 -10.49 8.45 22.84
N GLN A 137 -9.61 9.38 22.50
CA GLN A 137 -10.00 10.59 21.75
C GLN A 137 -10.42 10.28 20.30
N CYS A 138 -9.79 9.30 19.65
CA CYS A 138 -10.19 8.82 18.32
C CYS A 138 -11.58 8.17 18.37
N LYS A 139 -11.86 7.36 19.40
CA LYS A 139 -13.19 6.78 19.64
C LYS A 139 -14.27 7.86 19.77
N LYS A 140 -14.04 8.89 20.60
CA LYS A 140 -14.95 10.04 20.74
C LYS A 140 -15.15 10.81 19.44
N THR A 141 -14.10 10.90 18.63
CA THR A 141 -14.16 11.56 17.31
C THR A 141 -15.11 10.80 16.37
N LEU A 142 -15.00 9.47 16.30
CA LEU A 142 -15.91 8.65 15.50
C LEU A 142 -17.36 8.77 15.98
N GLN A 143 -17.60 8.73 17.29
CA GLN A 143 -18.92 8.95 17.87
C GLN A 143 -19.49 10.33 17.49
N GLY A 144 -18.68 11.39 17.58
CA GLY A 144 -19.06 12.74 17.18
C GLY A 144 -19.37 12.88 15.68
N LEU A 145 -18.76 12.04 14.84
CA LEU A 145 -19.04 11.95 13.40
C LEU A 145 -20.25 11.06 13.05
N GLY A 146 -20.90 10.48 14.06
CA GLY A 146 -22.12 9.68 13.90
C GLY A 146 -21.89 8.17 13.67
N TYR A 147 -20.68 7.65 13.88
CA TYR A 147 -20.48 6.19 13.93
C TYR A 147 -21.11 5.63 15.20
N VAL A 148 -21.75 4.47 15.09
CA VAL A 148 -22.35 3.78 16.24
C VAL A 148 -21.33 2.81 16.83
N ASP A 149 -21.18 2.78 18.16
CA ASP A 149 -20.12 2.04 18.87
C ASP A 149 -19.92 0.59 18.38
N PHE A 150 -20.99 -0.19 18.23
CA PHE A 150 -20.93 -1.58 17.80
C PHE A 150 -20.29 -1.78 16.41
N THR A 151 -20.14 -0.72 15.60
CA THR A 151 -19.54 -0.79 14.26
C THR A 151 -18.01 -0.80 14.29
N PHE A 152 -17.39 -0.37 15.40
CA PHE A 152 -15.93 -0.25 15.48
C PHE A 152 -15.32 -0.67 16.83
N GLU A 153 -16.12 -0.88 17.88
CA GLU A 153 -15.61 -1.14 19.24
C GLU A 153 -14.73 -2.39 19.35
N ASP A 154 -15.04 -3.45 18.60
CA ASP A 154 -14.24 -4.68 18.59
C ASP A 154 -12.85 -4.43 18.03
N PHE A 155 -12.71 -3.61 16.98
CA PHE A 155 -11.40 -3.28 16.40
C PHE A 155 -10.51 -2.52 17.39
N PHE A 156 -11.10 -1.56 18.11
CA PHE A 156 -10.39 -0.81 19.16
C PHE A 156 -9.95 -1.75 20.28
N SER A 157 -10.84 -2.64 20.73
CA SER A 157 -10.56 -3.59 21.81
C SER A 157 -9.43 -4.54 21.44
N VAL A 158 -9.42 -5.08 20.21
CA VAL A 158 -8.37 -5.98 19.74
C VAL A 158 -7.00 -5.28 19.70
N PHE A 159 -6.93 -4.02 19.23
CA PHE A 159 -5.65 -3.30 19.23
C PHE A 159 -5.15 -2.99 20.64
N ILE A 160 -6.03 -2.55 21.55
CA ILE A 160 -5.67 -2.31 22.96
C ILE A 160 -5.14 -3.61 23.59
N GLU A 161 -5.79 -4.75 23.33
CA GLU A 161 -5.30 -6.06 23.81
C GLU A 161 -3.90 -6.38 23.29
N GLN A 162 -3.60 -6.11 22.02
CA GLN A 162 -2.26 -6.35 21.48
C GLN A 162 -1.22 -5.41 22.10
N LEU A 163 -1.59 -4.15 22.33
CA LEU A 163 -0.75 -3.15 22.97
C LEU A 163 -0.42 -3.53 24.42
N GLU A 164 -1.41 -3.97 25.19
CA GLU A 164 -1.23 -4.44 26.57
C GLU A 164 -0.40 -5.73 26.62
N SER A 165 -0.60 -6.62 25.64
CA SER A 165 0.13 -7.90 25.55
C SER A 165 1.63 -7.72 25.34
N VAL A 166 2.08 -6.68 24.63
CA VAL A 166 3.52 -6.44 24.40
C VAL A 166 4.24 -5.81 25.60
N VAL A 167 3.50 -5.32 26.60
CA VAL A 167 4.07 -4.85 27.87
C VAL A 167 4.35 -6.04 28.79
N GLN A 168 5.60 -6.16 29.25
CA GLN A 168 6.08 -7.25 30.09
C GLN A 168 5.68 -7.07 31.55
N GLY A 169 5.45 -8.19 32.24
CA GLY A 169 5.11 -8.24 33.66
C GLY A 169 3.63 -8.49 33.96
N ASN A 170 2.82 -8.75 32.94
CA ASN A 170 1.40 -9.08 33.06
C ASN A 170 1.18 -10.57 32.78
N GLU A 171 0.03 -11.13 33.16
CA GLU A 171 -0.32 -12.53 32.88
C GLU A 171 -0.47 -12.83 31.39
N THR A 172 -0.78 -11.80 30.59
CA THR A 172 -1.02 -11.86 29.14
C THR A 172 0.19 -11.43 28.31
N SER A 173 1.36 -11.19 28.93
CA SER A 173 2.55 -10.72 28.22
C SER A 173 3.00 -11.74 27.15
N ILE A 174 3.34 -11.23 25.97
CA ILE A 174 3.77 -12.06 24.83
C ILE A 174 5.26 -11.92 24.52
N SER A 175 5.82 -12.94 23.87
CA SER A 175 7.17 -12.90 23.33
C SER A 175 7.17 -12.23 21.95
N HIS A 176 8.38 -11.96 21.42
CA HIS A 176 8.55 -11.47 20.06
C HIS A 176 8.00 -12.45 19.00
N GLU A 177 8.20 -13.76 19.22
CA GLU A 177 7.68 -14.81 18.34
C GLU A 177 6.14 -14.81 18.32
N GLU A 178 5.51 -14.68 19.49
CA GLU A 178 4.05 -14.62 19.59
C GLU A 178 3.50 -13.33 18.96
N LEU A 179 4.18 -12.18 19.12
CA LEU A 179 3.81 -10.94 18.41
C LEU A 179 3.81 -11.16 16.88
N LEU A 180 4.84 -11.83 16.34
CA LEU A 180 4.92 -12.16 14.93
C LEU A 180 3.82 -13.14 14.50
N GLN A 181 3.53 -14.15 15.32
CA GLN A 181 2.45 -15.10 15.06
C GLN A 181 1.09 -14.42 15.02
N ARG A 182 0.76 -13.58 16.00
CA ARG A 182 -0.50 -12.81 16.04
C ARG A 182 -0.60 -11.81 14.87
N SER A 183 0.51 -11.21 14.48
CA SER A 183 0.56 -10.31 13.32
C SER A 183 0.36 -11.04 11.98
N ARG A 184 0.57 -12.36 11.96
CA ARG A 184 0.30 -13.26 10.83
C ARG A 184 -1.08 -13.93 10.89
N ASP A 185 -1.73 -13.92 12.05
CA ASP A 185 -3.11 -14.40 12.19
C ASP A 185 -4.08 -13.43 11.51
N GLN A 186 -4.93 -13.97 10.62
CA GLN A 186 -5.81 -13.13 9.82
C GLN A 186 -6.83 -12.36 10.66
N MET A 187 -7.40 -12.99 11.68
CA MET A 187 -8.42 -12.35 12.51
C MET A 187 -7.80 -11.18 13.29
N ILE A 188 -6.70 -11.42 14.01
CA ILE A 188 -6.06 -10.38 14.82
C ILE A 188 -5.52 -9.28 13.91
N SER A 189 -4.76 -9.65 12.89
CA SER A 189 -4.07 -8.70 12.03
C SER A 189 -5.05 -7.83 11.25
N ASP A 190 -6.12 -8.39 10.67
CA ASP A 190 -7.10 -7.60 9.90
C ASP A 190 -7.95 -6.71 10.83
N TYR A 191 -8.27 -7.15 12.05
CA TYR A 191 -9.00 -6.32 13.02
C TYR A 191 -8.17 -5.10 13.45
N VAL A 192 -6.87 -5.28 13.67
CA VAL A 192 -5.97 -4.17 13.98
C VAL A 192 -5.80 -3.23 12.78
N VAL A 193 -5.73 -3.76 11.54
CA VAL A 193 -5.75 -2.90 10.34
C VAL A 193 -7.05 -2.10 10.26
N MET A 194 -8.20 -2.71 10.51
CA MET A 194 -9.49 -2.00 10.53
C MET A 194 -9.53 -0.91 11.58
N PHE A 195 -8.98 -1.15 12.78
CA PHE A 195 -8.80 -0.11 13.80
C PHE A 195 -8.06 1.11 13.23
N PHE A 196 -6.91 0.92 12.59
CA PHE A 196 -6.16 2.03 11.99
C PHE A 196 -6.91 2.72 10.85
N ARG A 197 -7.64 1.97 10.02
CA ARG A 197 -8.49 2.54 8.95
C ARG A 197 -9.59 3.44 9.50
N PHE A 198 -10.27 3.02 10.58
CA PHE A 198 -11.28 3.85 11.25
C PHE A 198 -10.68 5.09 11.90
N VAL A 199 -9.55 4.95 12.61
CA VAL A 199 -8.83 6.10 13.19
C VAL A 199 -8.45 7.11 12.11
N THR A 200 -7.91 6.62 10.99
CA THR A 200 -7.51 7.45 9.84
C THR A 200 -8.72 8.16 9.23
N SER A 201 -9.81 7.45 8.96
CA SER A 201 -11.04 8.04 8.42
C SER A 201 -11.61 9.11 9.37
N GLY A 202 -11.65 8.83 10.67
CA GLY A 202 -12.13 9.75 11.69
C GLY A 202 -11.32 11.05 11.71
N GLU A 203 -10.00 10.97 11.68
CA GLU A 203 -9.13 12.15 11.70
C GLU A 203 -9.21 12.96 10.40
N ILE A 204 -9.29 12.30 9.24
CA ILE A 204 -9.50 12.97 7.95
C ILE A 204 -10.82 13.75 7.96
N ARG A 205 -11.91 13.12 8.41
CA ARG A 205 -13.24 13.75 8.46
C ARG A 205 -13.32 14.87 9.50
N LYS A 206 -12.66 14.71 10.65
CA LYS A 206 -12.56 15.75 11.69
C LYS A 206 -11.86 17.01 11.19
N ARG A 207 -10.85 16.87 10.31
CA ARG A 207 -10.12 17.97 9.67
C ARG A 207 -10.43 18.08 8.17
N ALA A 208 -11.71 17.92 7.79
CA ALA A 208 -12.12 17.87 6.39
C ALA A 208 -11.63 19.09 5.57
N GLU A 209 -11.73 20.30 6.10
CA GLU A 209 -11.28 21.54 5.43
C GLU A 209 -9.78 21.53 5.10
N PHE A 210 -8.96 20.92 5.97
CA PHE A 210 -7.53 20.79 5.75
C PHE A 210 -7.22 19.75 4.67
N PHE A 211 -7.91 18.60 4.67
CA PHE A 211 -7.63 17.50 3.75
C PHE A 211 -8.29 17.64 2.37
N GLU A 212 -9.38 18.41 2.27
CA GLU A 212 -10.17 18.60 1.05
C GLU A 212 -9.33 18.95 -0.20
N PRO A 213 -8.43 19.97 -0.20
CA PRO A 213 -7.67 20.32 -1.40
C PRO A 213 -6.75 19.19 -1.88
N PHE A 214 -6.18 18.42 -0.96
CA PHE A 214 -5.31 17.28 -1.30
C PHE A 214 -6.14 16.12 -1.87
N ILE A 215 -7.28 15.81 -1.27
CA ILE A 215 -8.20 14.75 -1.73
C ILE A 215 -8.78 15.10 -3.10
N ALA A 216 -9.20 16.36 -3.30
CA ALA A 216 -9.70 16.83 -4.58
C ALA A 216 -8.64 16.70 -5.69
N GLY A 217 -7.38 16.98 -5.38
CA GLY A 217 -6.26 16.81 -6.31
C GLY A 217 -5.93 15.35 -6.65
N LEU A 218 -6.20 14.41 -5.73
CA LEU A 218 -5.92 12.97 -5.92
C LEU A 218 -7.03 12.24 -6.67
N THR A 219 -8.29 12.44 -6.27
CA THR A 219 -9.42 11.60 -6.72
C THR A 219 -10.61 12.40 -7.22
N ASN A 220 -10.56 13.74 -7.20
CA ASN A 220 -11.67 14.63 -7.55
C ASN A 220 -12.99 14.27 -6.86
N SER A 221 -12.89 13.79 -5.61
CA SER A 221 -14.01 13.32 -4.77
C SER A 221 -14.12 14.17 -3.50
N THR A 222 -15.26 14.11 -2.81
CA THR A 222 -15.39 14.75 -1.48
C THR A 222 -14.61 13.96 -0.42
N VAL A 223 -14.33 14.60 0.72
CA VAL A 223 -13.68 13.95 1.87
C VAL A 223 -14.44 12.69 2.33
N ASP A 224 -15.77 12.78 2.43
CA ASP A 224 -16.61 11.64 2.86
C ASP A 224 -16.57 10.48 1.84
N GLN A 225 -16.61 10.81 0.54
CA GLN A 225 -16.49 9.81 -0.53
C GLN A 225 -15.11 9.13 -0.49
N PHE A 226 -14.04 9.90 -0.34
CA PHE A 226 -12.68 9.38 -0.22
C PHE A 226 -12.53 8.45 0.99
N CYS A 227 -13.03 8.84 2.17
CA CYS A 227 -12.98 7.99 3.35
C CYS A 227 -13.68 6.64 3.14
N LYS A 228 -14.89 6.66 2.56
CA LYS A 228 -15.70 5.45 2.33
C LYS A 228 -15.16 4.55 1.22
N ALA A 229 -14.48 5.12 0.22
CA ALA A 229 -14.00 4.38 -0.94
C ALA A 229 -12.53 3.94 -0.82
N SER A 230 -11.69 4.70 -0.13
CA SER A 230 -10.22 4.56 -0.20
C SER A 230 -9.52 4.55 1.17
N VAL A 231 -10.25 4.69 2.28
CA VAL A 231 -9.67 4.65 3.64
C VAL A 231 -10.25 3.48 4.44
N GLU A 232 -11.57 3.42 4.58
CA GLU A 232 -12.27 2.43 5.39
C GLU A 232 -12.22 1.00 4.83
N PRO A 233 -12.34 0.76 3.50
CA PRO A 233 -12.33 -0.59 2.96
C PRO A 233 -10.95 -1.26 3.11
N MET A 234 -10.96 -2.56 3.44
CA MET A 234 -9.76 -3.39 3.42
C MET A 234 -9.22 -3.50 1.99
N GLY A 235 -7.89 -3.54 1.87
CA GLY A 235 -7.20 -3.69 0.58
C GLY A 235 -7.02 -2.41 -0.22
N GLU A 236 -7.49 -1.27 0.27
CA GLU A 236 -7.21 0.03 -0.34
C GLU A 236 -5.83 0.56 0.08
N GLU A 237 -5.01 0.89 -0.92
CA GLU A 237 -3.64 1.39 -0.73
C GLU A 237 -3.62 2.73 0.03
N SER A 238 -2.52 2.97 0.75
CA SER A 238 -2.32 4.19 1.54
C SER A 238 -1.28 5.10 0.92
N ASP A 239 -1.55 6.40 0.96
CA ASP A 239 -0.67 7.47 0.48
C ASP A 239 -0.48 8.53 1.59
N HIS A 240 0.17 9.65 1.27
CA HIS A 240 0.50 10.75 2.16
C HIS A 240 -0.65 11.21 3.07
N VAL A 241 -1.89 11.24 2.55
CA VAL A 241 -3.08 11.63 3.31
C VAL A 241 -3.33 10.67 4.48
N HIS A 242 -3.27 9.36 4.22
CA HIS A 242 -3.47 8.32 5.24
C HIS A 242 -2.37 8.38 6.31
N ILE A 243 -1.11 8.52 5.90
CA ILE A 243 0.04 8.55 6.82
C ILE A 243 -0.04 9.77 7.74
N THR A 244 -0.35 10.94 7.17
CA THR A 244 -0.49 12.20 7.92
C THR A 244 -1.61 12.08 8.94
N ALA A 245 -2.79 11.62 8.53
CA ALA A 245 -3.94 11.49 9.42
C ALA A 245 -3.69 10.46 10.53
N LEU A 246 -3.14 9.29 10.22
CA LEU A 246 -2.85 8.27 11.24
C LEU A 246 -1.79 8.75 12.24
N SER A 247 -0.71 9.37 11.75
CA SER A 247 0.36 9.91 12.59
C SER A 247 -0.17 11.00 13.53
N ASP A 248 -0.93 11.96 13.01
CA ASP A 248 -1.54 13.03 13.81
C ASP A 248 -2.55 12.49 14.83
N ALA A 249 -3.39 11.52 14.45
CA ALA A 249 -4.44 10.97 15.31
C ALA A 249 -3.85 10.20 16.52
N LEU A 250 -2.83 9.38 16.27
CA LEU A 250 -2.19 8.57 17.31
C LEU A 250 -1.04 9.32 18.01
N GLY A 251 -0.57 10.42 17.45
CA GLY A 251 0.59 11.14 17.95
C GLY A 251 1.89 10.36 17.80
N VAL A 252 1.99 9.49 16.79
CA VAL A 252 3.17 8.64 16.56
C VAL A 252 3.94 9.17 15.34
N PRO A 253 5.21 9.57 15.49
CA PRO A 253 6.02 10.03 14.37
C PRO A 253 6.43 8.87 13.46
N ILE A 254 6.31 9.05 12.15
CA ILE A 254 6.63 8.03 11.13
C ILE A 254 7.65 8.60 10.15
N ARG A 255 8.75 7.88 9.90
CA ARG A 255 9.67 8.16 8.80
C ARG A 255 9.36 7.27 7.62
N VAL A 256 9.16 7.85 6.45
CA VAL A 256 9.06 7.10 5.18
C VAL A 256 10.29 7.37 4.34
N VAL A 257 11.03 6.30 4.03
CA VAL A 257 12.22 6.32 3.20
C VAL A 257 11.85 5.90 1.78
N TYR A 258 12.12 6.74 0.78
CA TYR A 258 11.68 6.53 -0.59
C TYR A 258 12.76 5.86 -1.44
N LEU A 259 12.47 4.63 -1.89
CA LEU A 259 13.29 3.92 -2.87
C LEU A 259 12.65 4.03 -4.25
N ASP A 260 13.00 5.11 -4.94
CA ASP A 260 12.53 5.42 -6.29
C ASP A 260 13.71 5.72 -7.24
N ARG A 261 13.39 5.98 -8.51
CA ARG A 261 14.38 6.33 -9.54
C ARG A 261 14.74 7.81 -9.56
N SER A 262 14.28 8.61 -8.59
CA SER A 262 14.59 10.04 -8.55
C SER A 262 16.08 10.25 -8.30
N SER A 263 16.66 11.24 -8.96
CA SER A 263 18.00 11.76 -8.72
C SER A 263 17.88 13.24 -8.42
N CYS A 264 18.67 13.77 -7.48
CA CYS A 264 18.66 15.23 -7.28
C CYS A 264 19.32 15.94 -8.49
N ASP A 265 18.95 17.20 -8.71
CA ASP A 265 19.43 18.01 -9.85
C ASP A 265 20.95 18.19 -9.88
N SER A 266 21.64 17.94 -8.75
CA SER A 266 23.11 17.98 -8.66
C SER A 266 23.80 16.70 -9.15
N GLY A 267 23.05 15.67 -9.56
CA GLY A 267 23.58 14.37 -9.97
C GLY A 267 24.06 13.47 -8.83
N THR A 268 23.99 13.94 -7.58
CA THR A 268 24.31 13.15 -6.38
C THR A 268 23.14 12.22 -6.05
N LEU A 269 23.39 10.92 -5.86
CA LEU A 269 22.35 10.01 -5.40
C LEU A 269 22.24 10.09 -3.88
N ASN A 270 21.03 10.29 -3.37
CA ASN A 270 20.70 10.26 -1.96
C ASN A 270 19.45 9.40 -1.73
N ILE A 271 19.29 8.95 -0.48
CA ILE A 271 18.05 8.35 -0.01
C ILE A 271 17.18 9.45 0.57
N ASN A 272 16.09 9.77 -0.13
CA ASN A 272 15.11 10.73 0.33
C ASN A 272 14.23 10.09 1.42
N HIS A 273 13.84 10.89 2.40
CA HIS A 273 12.85 10.50 3.39
C HIS A 273 11.93 11.68 3.70
N HIS A 274 10.75 11.35 4.22
CA HIS A 274 9.80 12.31 4.77
C HIS A 274 9.43 11.88 6.19
N ASP A 275 9.48 12.83 7.12
CA ASP A 275 9.08 12.62 8.50
C ASP A 275 7.68 13.19 8.71
N PHE A 276 6.75 12.33 9.06
CA PHE A 276 5.41 12.69 9.49
C PHE A 276 5.44 12.84 11.00
N VAL A 277 5.50 14.09 11.47
CA VAL A 277 5.59 14.41 12.89
C VAL A 277 4.28 15.06 13.35
N PRO A 278 3.61 14.53 14.38
CA PRO A 278 2.36 15.09 14.89
C PRO A 278 2.47 16.58 15.20
N GLY A 279 1.49 17.39 14.78
CA GLY A 279 1.40 18.81 15.13
C GLY A 279 2.31 19.77 14.34
N SER A 280 3.24 19.26 13.53
CA SER A 280 4.13 20.06 12.67
C SER A 280 3.41 20.78 11.52
N ASN A 281 2.21 20.32 11.14
CA ASN A 281 1.39 20.85 10.05
C ASN A 281 0.41 21.95 10.46
N SER A 282 0.56 22.56 11.64
CA SER A 282 -0.24 23.73 12.00
C SER A 282 0.30 24.97 11.27
N PRO A 283 -0.48 25.63 10.39
CA PRO A 283 -0.04 26.85 9.72
C PRO A 283 -0.13 28.01 10.73
N GLN A 284 0.86 28.13 11.60
CA GLN A 284 1.07 29.38 12.32
C GLN A 284 1.84 30.35 11.42
N GLU A 285 1.11 31.28 10.81
CA GLU A 285 1.68 32.46 10.16
C GLU A 285 2.61 33.20 11.16
N GLY A 286 3.89 33.30 10.82
CA GLY A 286 4.77 34.34 11.37
C GLY A 286 5.52 34.05 12.67
N ALA A 287 5.45 32.85 13.24
CA ALA A 287 6.37 32.45 14.29
C ALA A 287 7.52 31.63 13.68
N ALA A 288 8.76 32.02 13.96
CA ALA A 288 9.93 31.21 13.65
C ALA A 288 9.65 29.75 14.03
N GLN A 289 9.99 28.82 13.14
CA GLN A 289 9.96 27.37 13.37
C GLN A 289 10.73 27.04 14.65
N ASN A 290 10.06 27.13 15.80
CA ASN A 290 10.37 26.29 16.94
C ASN A 290 9.70 24.97 16.62
N SER A 291 10.23 24.27 15.62
CA SER A 291 10.09 22.81 15.55
C SER A 291 10.48 22.33 16.94
N ASP A 292 9.59 21.65 17.65
CA ASP A 292 10.00 20.90 18.82
C ASP A 292 11.21 20.05 18.40
N ALA A 293 12.35 20.43 18.94
CA ALA A 293 13.63 19.93 18.50
C ALA A 293 13.67 18.42 18.79
N ASN A 294 14.00 17.64 17.76
CA ASN A 294 14.55 16.28 17.87
C ASN A 294 13.61 15.08 18.15
N THR A 295 12.31 15.13 17.84
CA THR A 295 11.53 13.87 17.82
C THR A 295 11.94 13.02 16.62
N THR A 296 12.90 12.12 16.82
CA THR A 296 13.34 11.16 15.80
C THR A 296 12.28 10.05 15.69
N PRO A 297 11.69 9.82 14.50
CA PRO A 297 10.69 8.77 14.33
C PRO A 297 11.25 7.38 14.68
N PHE A 298 10.54 6.63 15.53
CA PHE A 298 10.88 5.25 15.87
C PHE A 298 10.16 4.21 15.00
N VAL A 299 9.14 4.63 14.23
CA VAL A 299 8.58 3.86 13.12
C VAL A 299 9.26 4.33 11.83
N THR A 300 10.05 3.46 11.20
CA THR A 300 10.68 3.75 9.90
C THR A 300 10.23 2.75 8.85
N LEU A 301 9.64 3.25 7.77
CA LEU A 301 9.12 2.47 6.67
C LEU A 301 9.92 2.72 5.39
N LEU A 302 10.17 1.67 4.61
CA LEU A 302 10.61 1.75 3.23
C LEU A 302 9.39 1.83 2.32
N TYR A 303 9.30 2.88 1.51
CA TYR A 303 8.36 2.96 0.41
C TYR A 303 9.02 2.60 -0.91
N ARG A 304 8.42 1.65 -1.60
CA ARG A 304 8.60 1.38 -3.03
C ARG A 304 7.26 1.67 -3.70
N PRO A 305 7.20 2.01 -5.00
CA PRO A 305 5.93 2.32 -5.67
C PRO A 305 4.83 1.29 -5.37
N GLY A 306 3.81 1.69 -4.61
CA GLY A 306 2.68 0.86 -4.18
C GLY A 306 2.92 -0.09 -3.00
N HIS A 307 4.04 0.00 -2.28
CA HIS A 307 4.35 -0.95 -1.21
C HIS A 307 5.17 -0.37 -0.04
N TYR A 308 4.79 -0.74 1.18
CA TYR A 308 5.48 -0.36 2.42
C TYR A 308 6.08 -1.59 3.12
N GLU A 309 7.30 -1.43 3.61
CA GLU A 309 8.04 -2.42 4.41
C GLU A 309 8.66 -1.73 5.61
N ILE A 310 9.06 -2.50 6.62
CA ILE A 310 9.68 -1.95 7.83
C ILE A 310 11.20 -1.90 7.64
N LEU A 311 11.83 -0.79 8.02
CA LEU A 311 13.28 -0.64 8.08
C LEU A 311 13.78 -0.60 9.52
N TYR A 312 14.90 -1.27 9.77
CA TYR A 312 15.58 -1.27 11.06
C TYR A 312 16.87 -0.47 10.97
N PRO A 313 16.97 0.69 11.65
CA PRO A 313 18.20 1.45 11.76
C PRO A 313 19.33 0.59 12.35
N LYS A 314 20.59 0.93 12.03
CA LYS A 314 21.78 0.32 12.65
C LYS A 314 22.05 0.84 14.05
#